data_AF-H6VTR7-F1
#
_entry.id   AF-H6VTR7-F1
#
_cell.length_a   1.000
_cell.length_b   1.000
_cell.length_c   1.000
_cell.angle_alpha   90.00
_cell.angle_beta   90.00
_cell.angle_gamma   90.00
#
_symmetry.space_group_name_H-M   'P 1'
#
loop_
_entity.id
_entity.type
_entity.pdbx_description
1 polymer ?
#
loop_
_entity_poly.entity_id
_entity_poly.type
_entity_poly.pdbx_seq_one_letter_code
_entity_poly.pdbx_strand_id
1 'polypeptide(L)'
;QEIKQAYKKLVVKFHPDKNPNEAKQEKFLKITEAYETLKDPEKRRNYDLYGSYTTYSRKYDYKSQSEYDNLYYKGLYHNDPFVDTLSGSSFYNYLNEGFHFINFYSPFCPPCQNIADHWKKLAEIY
;
A
#
# COMPACT_ATOMS: atom_id res chain seq x y z
N GLN A 1 0.07 27.30 10.53
CA GLN A 1 0.34 28.01 9.26
C GLN A 1 1.57 27.48 8.51
N GLU A 2 2.57 26.95 9.22
CA GLU A 2 3.89 26.52 8.67
C GLU A 2 3.83 25.56 7.47
N ILE A 3 2.99 24.52 7.50
CA ILE A 3 2.84 23.53 6.42
C ILE A 3 2.57 24.20 5.06
N LYS A 4 1.69 25.22 5.04
CA LYS A 4 1.36 26.01 3.84
C LYS A 4 2.53 26.88 3.38
N GLN A 5 3.35 27.40 4.31
CA GLN A 5 4.54 28.18 3.98
C GLN A 5 5.66 27.29 3.41
N ALA A 6 5.88 26.11 3.99
CA ALA A 6 6.83 25.11 3.50
C ALA A 6 6.44 24.63 2.09
N TYR A 7 5.17 24.26 1.88
CA TYR A 7 4.63 23.90 0.58
C TYR A 7 4.87 25.00 -0.47
N LYS A 8 4.53 26.26 -0.17
CA LYS A 8 4.74 27.38 -1.10
C LYS A 8 6.21 27.55 -1.51
N LYS A 9 7.16 27.39 -0.58
CA LYS A 9 8.61 27.44 -0.87
C LYS A 9 9.05 26.31 -1.81
N LEU A 10 8.54 25.10 -1.58
CA LEU A 10 8.87 23.91 -2.36
C LEU A 10 8.25 23.94 -3.77
N VAL A 11 6.98 24.33 -3.89
CA VAL A 11 6.29 24.51 -5.19
C VAL A 11 7.05 25.46 -6.10
N VAL A 12 7.47 26.63 -5.60
CA VAL A 12 8.22 27.60 -6.42
C VAL A 12 9.56 27.04 -6.90
N LYS A 13 10.20 26.16 -6.11
CA LYS A 13 11.47 25.51 -6.44
C LYS A 13 11.32 24.37 -7.46
N PHE A 14 10.22 23.62 -7.40
CA PHE A 14 9.99 22.41 -8.19
C PHE A 14 8.89 22.53 -9.26
N HIS A 15 8.35 23.73 -9.51
CA HIS A 15 7.28 23.97 -10.49
C HIS A 15 7.68 23.41 -11.88
N PRO A 16 6.78 22.67 -12.57
CA PRO A 16 7.08 22.04 -13.87
C PRO A 16 7.54 23.06 -14.92
N ASP A 17 6.86 24.21 -15.04
CA ASP A 17 7.19 25.28 -16.01
C ASP A 17 8.64 25.81 -15.89
N LYS A 18 9.25 25.69 -14.70
CA LYS A 18 10.62 26.14 -14.44
C LYS A 18 11.63 24.99 -14.45
N ASN A 19 11.16 23.75 -14.58
CA ASN A 19 11.92 22.54 -14.36
C ASN A 19 11.37 21.37 -15.22
N PRO A 20 11.60 21.36 -16.55
CA PRO A 20 11.08 20.33 -17.46
C PRO A 20 11.72 18.93 -17.32
N ASN A 21 12.40 18.65 -16.20
CA ASN A 21 13.06 17.37 -15.95
C ASN A 21 12.10 16.44 -15.18
N GLU A 22 11.88 15.22 -15.67
CA GLU A 22 10.98 14.21 -15.07
C GLU A 22 11.24 13.99 -13.57
N ALA A 23 12.51 13.86 -13.16
CA ALA A 23 12.92 13.69 -11.76
C ALA A 23 12.60 14.88 -10.83
N LYS A 24 12.24 16.05 -11.38
CA LYS A 24 11.72 17.20 -10.61
C LYS A 24 10.19 17.24 -10.62
N GLN A 25 9.55 16.79 -11.71
CA GLN A 25 8.10 16.59 -11.78
C GLN A 25 7.62 15.53 -10.77
N GLU A 26 8.32 14.41 -10.63
CA GLU A 26 8.03 13.39 -9.61
C GLU A 26 8.09 13.99 -8.18
N LYS A 27 9.09 14.84 -7.91
CA LYS A 27 9.21 15.55 -6.63
C LYS A 27 8.05 16.52 -6.40
N PHE A 28 7.64 17.25 -7.43
CA PHE A 28 6.48 18.15 -7.37
C PHE A 28 5.19 17.40 -7.02
N LEU A 29 4.96 16.23 -7.61
CA LEU A 29 3.81 15.37 -7.28
C LEU A 29 3.84 14.95 -5.80
N LYS A 30 4.96 14.40 -5.33
CA LYS A 30 5.14 13.98 -3.93
C LYS A 30 4.98 15.14 -2.93
N ILE A 31 5.48 16.34 -3.25
CA ILE A 31 5.30 17.56 -2.44
C ILE A 31 3.82 17.96 -2.35
N THR A 32 3.08 17.80 -3.46
CA THR A 32 1.66 18.14 -3.52
C THR A 32 0.82 17.14 -2.74
N GLU A 33 1.04 15.84 -2.93
CA GLU A 33 0.39 14.76 -2.17
C GLU A 33 0.61 14.89 -0.65
N ALA A 34 1.85 15.16 -0.23
CA ALA A 34 2.16 15.40 1.17
C ALA A 34 1.41 16.63 1.73
N TYR A 35 1.31 17.72 0.96
CA TYR A 35 0.51 18.89 1.38
C TYR A 35 -0.99 18.58 1.41
N GLU A 36 -1.52 17.82 0.45
CA GLU A 36 -2.93 17.40 0.40
C GLU A 36 -3.34 16.53 1.60
N THR A 37 -2.41 15.73 2.09
CA THR A 37 -2.54 14.93 3.30
C THR A 37 -2.46 15.80 4.56
N LEU A 38 -1.40 16.61 4.68
CA LEU A 38 -1.09 17.34 5.92
C LEU A 38 -1.95 18.61 6.11
N LYS A 39 -2.64 19.11 5.07
CA LYS A 39 -3.59 20.24 5.17
C LYS A 39 -4.92 19.86 5.83
N ASP A 40 -5.28 18.58 5.79
CA ASP A 40 -6.56 18.04 6.23
C ASP A 40 -6.38 17.34 7.58
N PRO A 41 -7.07 17.76 8.66
CA PRO A 41 -6.87 17.19 10.00
C PRO A 41 -7.17 15.69 10.09
N GLU A 42 -8.15 15.16 9.35
CA GLU A 42 -8.49 13.74 9.37
C GLU A 42 -7.48 12.92 8.58
N LYS A 43 -7.13 13.36 7.36
CA LYS A 43 -6.10 12.68 6.56
C LYS A 43 -4.75 12.69 7.27
N ARG A 44 -4.39 13.81 7.90
CA ARG A 44 -3.19 13.89 8.74
C ARG A 44 -3.27 12.93 9.92
N ARG A 45 -4.36 12.90 10.69
CA ARG A 45 -4.50 11.95 11.82
C ARG A 45 -4.39 10.50 11.34
N ASN A 46 -4.98 10.17 10.19
CA ASN A 46 -4.89 8.84 9.61
C ASN A 46 -3.47 8.51 9.12
N TYR A 47 -2.74 9.47 8.56
CA TYR A 47 -1.32 9.34 8.21
C TYR A 47 -0.44 9.19 9.46
N ASP A 48 -0.70 9.95 10.53
CA ASP A 48 0.05 9.89 11.79
C ASP A 48 -0.18 8.53 12.51
N LEU A 49 -1.35 7.89 12.32
CA LEU A 49 -1.69 6.58 12.91
C LEU A 49 -1.28 5.36 12.05
N TYR A 50 -1.34 5.48 10.73
CA TYR A 50 -1.24 4.35 9.80
C TYR A 50 -0.23 4.58 8.65
N GLY A 51 0.47 5.70 8.63
CA GLY A 51 1.40 6.10 7.58
C GLY A 51 0.71 6.44 6.24
N SER A 52 1.53 6.49 5.18
CA SER A 52 1.10 6.77 3.79
C SER A 52 0.07 5.80 3.23
N TYR A 53 -0.17 4.68 3.91
CA TYR A 53 -1.07 3.64 3.46
C TYR A 53 -2.54 4.14 3.35
N THR A 54 -2.99 5.06 4.21
CA THR A 54 -4.36 5.64 4.12
C THR A 54 -4.53 6.70 3.05
N THR A 55 -3.43 7.23 2.52
CA THR A 55 -3.40 8.31 1.52
C THR A 55 -3.13 7.82 0.11
N TYR A 56 -2.71 6.56 -0.06
CA TYR A 56 -3.05 5.82 -1.27
C TYR A 56 -4.56 5.83 -1.41
N SER A 57 -5.01 6.69 -2.32
CA SER A 57 -6.38 7.17 -2.31
C SER A 57 -7.36 6.01 -2.43
N ARG A 58 -8.41 6.07 -1.59
CA ARG A 58 -9.70 5.47 -1.94
C ARG A 58 -10.20 6.13 -3.23
N LYS A 59 -9.71 5.65 -4.38
CA LYS A 59 -10.67 5.10 -5.32
C LYS A 59 -11.41 4.04 -4.52
N TYR A 60 -12.71 4.26 -4.33
CA TYR A 60 -13.61 3.13 -4.20
C TYR A 60 -13.57 2.44 -5.56
N ASP A 61 -12.52 1.65 -5.80
CA ASP A 61 -12.54 0.63 -6.84
C ASP A 61 -13.65 -0.31 -6.40
N TYR A 62 -14.80 -0.13 -7.04
CA TYR A 62 -15.94 -1.01 -6.91
C TYR A 62 -15.49 -2.34 -7.49
N LYS A 63 -14.85 -3.16 -6.66
CA LYS A 63 -14.48 -4.54 -6.98
C LYS A 63 -15.75 -5.20 -7.51
N SER A 64 -15.65 -5.76 -8.70
CA SER A 64 -16.74 -6.56 -9.27
C SER A 64 -17.14 -7.65 -8.28
N GLN A 65 -18.40 -8.11 -8.35
CA GLN A 65 -18.85 -9.20 -7.47
C GLN A 65 -17.90 -10.41 -7.54
N SER A 66 -17.42 -10.74 -8.75
CA SER A 66 -16.39 -11.76 -8.99
C SER A 66 -15.06 -11.49 -8.28
N GLU A 67 -14.57 -10.25 -8.19
CA GLU A 67 -13.34 -9.93 -7.45
C GLU A 67 -13.55 -10.01 -5.93
N TYR A 68 -14.72 -9.61 -5.44
CA TYR A 68 -15.09 -9.80 -4.03
C TYR A 68 -15.16 -11.29 -3.67
N ASP A 69 -15.84 -12.09 -4.48
CA ASP A 69 -15.98 -13.53 -4.28
C ASP A 69 -14.63 -14.26 -4.37
N ASN A 70 -13.78 -13.94 -5.36
CA ASN A 70 -12.42 -14.49 -5.44
C ASN A 70 -11.59 -14.12 -4.20
N LEU A 71 -11.64 -12.86 -3.75
CA LEU A 71 -10.92 -12.42 -2.57
C LEU A 71 -11.42 -13.09 -1.27
N TYR A 72 -12.73 -13.34 -1.16
CA TYR A 72 -13.33 -13.99 0.00
C TYR A 72 -13.07 -15.50 0.05
N TYR A 73 -13.33 -16.21 -1.06
CA TYR A 73 -13.24 -17.69 -1.10
C TYR A 73 -11.84 -18.22 -1.39
N LYS A 74 -11.00 -17.44 -2.07
CA LYS A 74 -9.65 -17.88 -2.48
C LYS A 74 -8.52 -17.12 -1.78
N GLY A 75 -8.75 -15.88 -1.36
CA GLY A 75 -7.76 -15.06 -0.64
C GLY A 75 -6.82 -14.25 -1.56
N LEU A 76 -5.84 -13.55 -0.97
CA LEU A 76 -4.98 -12.62 -1.72
C LEU A 76 -3.95 -13.31 -2.65
N TYR A 77 -3.56 -14.54 -2.32
CA TYR A 77 -2.44 -15.24 -2.95
C TYR A 77 -2.86 -16.42 -3.84
N HIS A 78 -4.16 -16.57 -4.13
CA HIS A 78 -4.70 -17.78 -4.77
C HIS A 78 -4.22 -18.09 -6.19
N ASN A 79 -3.61 -17.14 -6.88
CA ASN A 79 -3.00 -17.32 -8.20
C ASN A 79 -1.47 -17.19 -8.15
N ASP A 80 -0.89 -17.12 -6.96
CA ASP A 80 0.55 -17.00 -6.79
C ASP A 80 1.18 -18.39 -6.66
N PRO A 81 2.14 -18.78 -7.53
CA PRO A 81 2.72 -20.12 -7.52
C PRO A 81 3.77 -20.31 -6.42
N PHE A 82 4.17 -19.26 -5.70
CA PHE A 82 5.23 -19.30 -4.68
C PHE A 82 4.69 -19.15 -3.26
N VAL A 83 3.41 -18.79 -3.07
CA VAL A 83 2.83 -18.54 -1.73
C VAL A 83 1.87 -19.66 -1.32
N ASP A 84 2.37 -20.58 -0.49
CA ASP A 84 1.56 -21.60 0.18
C ASP A 84 0.46 -20.95 1.05
N THR A 85 -0.81 -21.18 0.70
CA THR A 85 -1.94 -20.72 1.50
C THR A 85 -2.37 -21.81 2.50
N LEU A 86 -2.01 -21.60 3.76
CA LEU A 86 -2.30 -22.54 4.85
C LEU A 86 -3.73 -22.39 5.40
N SER A 87 -4.37 -23.51 5.69
CA SER A 87 -5.65 -23.58 6.41
C SER A 87 -5.42 -24.05 7.85
N GLY A 88 -6.45 -23.95 8.70
CA GLY A 88 -6.36 -24.48 10.07
C GLY A 88 -6.06 -25.98 10.17
N SER A 89 -6.29 -26.77 9.10
CA SER A 89 -5.96 -28.20 9.05
C SER A 89 -4.56 -28.51 8.50
N SER A 90 -3.95 -27.63 7.69
CA SER A 90 -2.58 -27.82 7.20
C SER A 90 -1.52 -27.11 8.04
N PHE A 91 -1.89 -26.03 8.75
CA PHE A 91 -0.96 -25.13 9.44
C PHE A 91 0.02 -25.85 10.39
N TYR A 92 -0.46 -26.67 11.32
CA TYR A 92 0.41 -27.35 12.28
C TYR A 92 1.31 -28.42 11.64
N ASN A 93 0.85 -29.05 10.56
CA ASN A 93 1.67 -30.04 9.84
C ASN A 93 2.79 -29.36 9.06
N TYR A 94 2.50 -28.19 8.47
CA TYR A 94 3.49 -27.37 7.75
C TYR A 94 4.63 -26.93 8.66
N LEU A 95 4.32 -26.52 9.90
CA LEU A 95 5.30 -26.06 10.90
C LEU A 95 6.31 -27.10 11.40
N ASN A 96 6.18 -28.37 11.03
CA ASN A 96 7.06 -29.43 11.54
C ASN A 96 8.41 -29.52 10.80
N GLU A 97 8.57 -28.87 9.64
CA GLU A 97 9.72 -29.07 8.75
C GLU A 97 10.32 -27.75 8.22
N GLY A 98 11.52 -27.40 8.69
CA GLY A 98 12.31 -26.30 8.13
C GLY A 98 12.11 -24.96 8.82
N PHE A 99 12.26 -23.87 8.05
CA PHE A 99 12.06 -22.49 8.51
C PHE A 99 10.93 -21.87 7.70
N HIS A 100 10.02 -21.17 8.38
CA HIS A 100 8.85 -20.56 7.74
C HIS A 100 8.78 -19.07 8.07
N PHE A 101 8.38 -18.27 7.08
CA PHE A 101 7.97 -16.88 7.29
C PHE A 101 6.50 -16.75 6.90
N ILE A 102 5.65 -16.35 7.84
CA ILE A 102 4.19 -16.52 7.74
C ILE A 102 3.49 -15.16 7.83
N ASN A 103 2.66 -14.86 6.83
CA ASN A 103 1.84 -13.65 6.78
C ASN A 103 0.41 -13.96 7.21
N PHE A 104 0.06 -13.57 8.45
CA PHE A 104 -1.33 -13.61 8.93
C PHE A 104 -2.07 -12.37 8.44
N TYR A 105 -3.08 -12.58 7.59
CA TYR A 105 -3.80 -11.49 6.92
C TYR A 105 -5.32 -11.66 6.98
N SER A 106 -6.05 -10.59 6.63
CA SER A 106 -7.49 -10.63 6.35
C SER A 106 -7.76 -10.18 4.91
N PRO A 107 -8.67 -10.84 4.15
CA PRO A 107 -8.93 -10.47 2.76
C PRO A 107 -9.34 -9.01 2.56
N PHE A 108 -10.14 -8.47 3.48
CA PHE A 108 -10.65 -7.09 3.44
C PHE A 108 -9.86 -6.12 4.31
N CYS A 109 -8.65 -6.48 4.72
CA CYS A 109 -7.70 -5.60 5.38
C CYS A 109 -6.89 -4.84 4.30
N PRO A 110 -7.08 -3.53 4.10
CA PRO A 110 -6.28 -2.78 3.14
C PRO A 110 -4.76 -2.78 3.43
N PRO A 111 -4.27 -2.81 4.69
CA PRO A 111 -2.83 -2.98 4.96
C PRO A 111 -2.26 -4.27 4.35
N CYS A 112 -3.04 -5.35 4.45
CA CYS A 112 -2.75 -6.67 3.92
C CYS A 112 -2.73 -6.67 2.38
N GLN A 113 -3.60 -5.88 1.73
CA GLN A 113 -3.62 -5.72 0.27
C GLN A 113 -2.38 -4.98 -0.25
N ASN A 114 -1.92 -3.91 0.42
CA ASN A 114 -0.75 -3.16 -0.06
C ASN A 114 0.58 -3.89 0.15
N ILE A 115 0.70 -4.75 1.16
CA ILE A 115 1.90 -5.59 1.34
C ILE A 115 1.91 -6.83 0.42
N ALA A 116 0.77 -7.23 -0.13
CA ALA A 116 0.64 -8.47 -0.90
C ALA A 116 1.66 -8.59 -2.03
N ASP A 117 1.83 -7.55 -2.87
CA ASP A 117 2.78 -7.61 -3.99
C ASP A 117 4.26 -7.60 -3.55
N HIS A 118 4.55 -7.13 -2.34
CA HIS A 118 5.88 -7.27 -1.74
C HIS A 118 6.09 -8.68 -1.17
N TRP A 119 5.03 -9.29 -0.62
CA TRP A 119 5.03 -10.66 -0.12
C TRP A 119 5.27 -11.69 -1.24
N LYS A 120 4.57 -11.53 -2.37
CA LYS A 120 4.77 -12.37 -3.57
C LYS A 120 6.20 -12.32 -4.09
N LYS A 121 6.77 -11.11 -4.23
CA LYS A 121 8.18 -10.91 -4.63
C LYS A 121 9.17 -11.51 -3.65
N LEU A 122 8.84 -11.54 -2.35
CA LEU A 122 9.68 -12.17 -1.35
C LEU A 122 9.65 -13.71 -1.51
N ALA A 123 8.47 -14.29 -1.74
CA ALA A 123 8.31 -15.74 -1.98
C ALA A 123 8.90 -16.22 -3.32
N GLU A 124 8.96 -15.37 -4.35
CA GLU A 124 9.66 -15.68 -5.61
C GLU A 124 11.19 -15.78 -5.44
N ILE A 125 11.75 -15.14 -4.41
CA ILE A 125 13.21 -15.03 -4.17
C ILE A 125 13.74 -16.11 -3.20
N TYR A 126 12.89 -16.61 -2.29
CA TYR A 126 13.28 -17.46 -1.14
C TYR A 126 12.43 -18.73 -1.05
#